data_AF-A0A9C7QGH6-F1
#
_entry.id   AF-A0A9C7QGH6-F1
#
_cell.length_a   1.000
_cell.length_b   1.000
_cell.length_c   1.000
_cell.angle_alpha   90.00
_cell.angle_beta   90.00
_cell.angle_gamma   90.00
#
_symmetry.space_group_name_H-M   'P 1'
#
loop_
_entity.id
_entity.type
_entity.pdbx_description
1 polymer ?
#
loop_
_entity_poly.entity_id
_entity_poly.type
_entity_poly.pdbx_seq_one_letter_code
_entity_poly.pdbx_strand_id
1 'polypeptide(L)'
;MDYFFHADTSKYRRRLKAIVITTAVPLFGICVFCAVNILLNYSAGASRGIILLMAAVIAGCVFVGAAAIFTAAYFCYKLDRRHSRFTYLDILPDCFVFSLYAGEFRDYSEKVILRRLYVVPFSGVEEISRDGRNSPFALNVRGEIRCYLCETDRLGYHVDEDDHMRFDSPELDERGFEKLDRLCIDGWFGRTKHLEKALNFYLEQYRNIPEKKPFNIAEHITRKQKKRPTTSNPLLEAPSYDRNWK
;
A
#
# COMPACT_ATOMS: atom_id res chain seq x y z
N MET A 1 13.88 -10.30 10.83
CA MET A 1 12.44 -10.16 10.56
C MET A 1 12.28 -8.99 9.63
N ASP A 2 11.31 -9.03 8.71
CA ASP A 2 11.03 -7.87 7.87
C ASP A 2 10.39 -6.79 8.73
N TYR A 3 10.87 -5.55 8.60
CA TYR A 3 10.35 -4.37 9.29
C TYR A 3 9.33 -3.62 8.43
N PHE A 4 9.30 -3.88 7.13
CA PHE A 4 8.46 -3.18 6.17
C PHE A 4 7.64 -4.16 5.33
N PHE A 5 6.33 -3.96 5.26
CA PHE A 5 5.38 -4.79 4.53
C PHE A 5 4.63 -3.95 3.50
N HIS A 6 4.68 -4.35 2.23
CA HIS A 6 3.84 -3.76 1.17
C HIS A 6 2.52 -4.50 1.03
N ALA A 7 1.48 -3.80 0.57
CA ALA A 7 0.21 -4.42 0.23
C ALA A 7 0.36 -5.47 -0.90
N ASP A 8 -0.32 -6.61 -0.73
CA ASP A 8 -0.53 -7.61 -1.78
C ASP A 8 -1.58 -7.11 -2.78
N THR A 9 -1.08 -6.65 -3.92
CA THR A 9 -1.91 -6.17 -5.04
C THR A 9 -2.21 -7.26 -6.07
N SER A 10 -1.79 -8.51 -5.85
CA SER A 10 -1.99 -9.63 -6.78
C SER A 10 -3.48 -9.89 -7.08
N LYS A 11 -4.38 -9.49 -6.18
CA LYS A 11 -5.84 -9.55 -6.37
C LYS A 11 -6.31 -8.78 -7.60
N TYR A 12 -5.70 -7.63 -7.90
CA TYR A 12 -6.07 -6.80 -9.06
C TYR A 12 -5.66 -7.45 -10.38
N ARG A 13 -4.47 -8.06 -10.42
CA ARG A 13 -4.01 -8.83 -11.59
C ARG A 13 -4.89 -10.05 -11.85
N ARG A 14 -5.31 -10.76 -10.79
CA ARG A 14 -6.25 -11.89 -10.88
C ARG A 14 -7.62 -11.44 -11.40
N ARG A 15 -8.17 -10.35 -10.88
CA ARG A 15 -9.43 -9.77 -11.36
C ARG A 15 -9.36 -9.36 -12.82
N LEU A 16 -8.27 -8.70 -13.24
CA LEU A 16 -8.08 -8.33 -14.65
C LEU A 16 -8.08 -9.55 -15.56
N LYS A 17 -7.34 -10.61 -15.22
CA LYS A 17 -7.35 -11.86 -15.99
C LYS A 17 -8.75 -12.46 -16.09
N ALA A 18 -9.49 -12.48 -14.99
CA ALA A 18 -10.86 -12.98 -14.97
C ALA A 18 -11.77 -12.17 -15.92
N ILE A 19 -11.74 -10.83 -15.84
CA ILE A 19 -12.52 -9.94 -16.71
C ILE A 19 -12.15 -10.16 -18.18
N VAL A 20 -10.86 -10.26 -18.51
CA VAL A 20 -10.42 -10.52 -19.88
C VAL A 20 -11.00 -11.83 -20.40
N ILE A 21 -10.95 -12.91 -19.61
CA ILE A 21 -11.48 -14.22 -20.01
C ILE A 21 -13.00 -14.16 -20.18
N THR A 22 -13.73 -13.62 -19.19
CA THR A 22 -15.20 -13.58 -19.21
C THR A 22 -15.74 -12.67 -20.31
N THR A 23 -14.97 -11.68 -20.76
CA THR A 23 -15.37 -10.78 -21.85
C THR A 23 -14.95 -11.32 -23.21
N ALA A 24 -13.71 -11.81 -23.35
CA ALA A 24 -13.17 -12.24 -24.63
C ALA A 24 -13.79 -13.56 -25.11
N VAL A 25 -14.02 -14.53 -24.23
CA VAL A 25 -14.51 -15.87 -24.63
C VAL A 25 -15.91 -15.80 -25.29
N PRO A 26 -16.92 -15.13 -24.71
CA PRO A 26 -18.24 -15.04 -25.35
C PRO A 26 -18.20 -14.23 -26.65
N LEU A 27 -17.49 -13.10 -26.67
CA LEU A 27 -17.38 -12.25 -27.87
C LEU A 27 -16.67 -12.97 -29.01
N PHE A 28 -15.63 -13.75 -28.70
CA PHE A 28 -14.96 -14.59 -29.69
C PHE A 28 -15.92 -15.62 -30.30
N GLY A 29 -16.74 -16.28 -29.47
CA GLY A 29 -17.76 -17.21 -29.94
C GLY A 29 -18.75 -16.57 -30.92
N ILE A 30 -19.25 -15.37 -30.60
CA ILE A 30 -20.15 -14.60 -31.47
C ILE A 30 -19.45 -14.23 -32.79
N CYS A 31 -18.21 -13.74 -32.73
CA CYS A 31 -17.44 -13.38 -33.92
C CYS A 31 -17.20 -14.58 -34.84
N VAL A 32 -16.84 -15.75 -34.28
CA VAL A 32 -16.66 -16.99 -35.05
C VAL A 32 -17.98 -17.42 -35.69
N PHE A 33 -19.09 -17.39 -34.95
CA PHE A 33 -20.41 -17.74 -35.49
C PHE A 33 -20.81 -16.82 -36.65
N CYS A 34 -20.64 -15.51 -36.50
CA CYS A 34 -20.90 -14.54 -37.57
C CYS A 34 -19.96 -14.77 -38.78
N ALA A 35 -18.68 -15.06 -38.56
CA ALA A 35 -17.72 -15.32 -39.64
C ALA A 35 -18.07 -16.58 -40.44
N VAL A 36 -18.42 -17.67 -39.77
CA VAL A 36 -18.88 -18.91 -40.42
C VAL A 36 -20.15 -18.66 -41.22
N ASN A 37 -21.12 -17.92 -40.66
CA ASN A 37 -22.34 -17.57 -41.38
C ASN A 37 -22.08 -16.69 -42.61
N ILE A 38 -21.13 -15.75 -42.53
CA ILE A 38 -20.72 -14.98 -43.71
C ILE A 38 -20.18 -15.92 -44.79
N LEU A 39 -19.26 -16.82 -44.45
CA LEU A 39 -18.67 -17.77 -45.40
C LEU A 39 -19.71 -18.67 -46.08
N LEU A 40 -20.65 -19.24 -45.31
CA LEU A 40 -21.69 -20.11 -45.84
C LEU A 40 -22.70 -19.36 -46.72
N ASN A 41 -23.05 -18.13 -46.36
CA ASN A 41 -24.02 -17.34 -47.12
C ASN A 41 -23.39 -16.62 -48.33
N TYR A 42 -22.06 -16.44 -48.33
CA TYR A 42 -21.32 -15.89 -49.47
C TYR A 42 -21.32 -16.85 -50.66
N SER A 43 -21.21 -18.16 -50.42
CA SER A 43 -21.28 -19.18 -51.47
C SER A 43 -22.70 -19.48 -51.96
N ALA A 44 -23.72 -19.21 -51.14
CA ALA A 44 -25.13 -19.48 -51.44
C ALA A 44 -25.86 -18.31 -52.15
N GLY A 45 -25.17 -17.22 -52.50
CA GLY A 45 -25.78 -16.06 -53.19
C GLY A 45 -26.68 -15.19 -52.31
N ALA A 46 -26.44 -15.15 -51.00
CA ALA A 46 -27.27 -14.40 -50.06
C ALA A 46 -27.22 -12.88 -50.28
N SER A 47 -28.26 -12.18 -49.79
CA SER A 47 -28.36 -10.72 -49.92
C SER A 47 -27.20 -10.00 -49.22
N ARG A 48 -26.64 -8.99 -49.91
CA ARG A 48 -25.53 -8.16 -49.41
C ARG A 48 -25.80 -7.54 -48.04
N GLY A 49 -27.07 -7.30 -47.70
CA GLY A 49 -27.51 -6.77 -46.41
C GLY A 49 -27.20 -7.69 -45.23
N ILE A 50 -27.38 -9.01 -45.37
CA ILE A 50 -27.10 -9.98 -44.29
C ILE A 50 -25.60 -10.06 -44.01
N ILE A 51 -24.77 -10.06 -45.06
CA ILE A 51 -23.31 -10.08 -44.94
C ILE A 51 -22.82 -8.81 -44.22
N LEU A 52 -23.33 -7.65 -44.61
CA LEU A 52 -22.99 -6.37 -43.97
C LEU A 52 -23.43 -6.32 -42.49
N LEU A 53 -24.62 -6.83 -42.17
CA LEU A 53 -25.10 -6.90 -40.80
C LEU A 53 -24.18 -7.78 -39.94
N MET A 54 -23.82 -8.98 -40.41
CA MET A 54 -22.93 -9.88 -39.68
C MET A 54 -21.51 -9.29 -39.51
N ALA A 55 -21.00 -8.59 -40.51
CA ALA A 55 -19.73 -7.88 -40.41
C ALA A 55 -19.80 -6.72 -39.39
N ALA A 56 -20.91 -5.99 -39.34
CA ALA A 56 -21.15 -4.95 -38.36
C ALA A 56 -21.24 -5.51 -36.93
N VAL A 57 -21.86 -6.69 -36.75
CA VAL A 57 -21.89 -7.39 -35.45
C VAL A 57 -20.48 -7.75 -34.98
N ILE A 58 -19.64 -8.30 -35.87
CA ILE A 58 -18.23 -8.60 -35.55
C ILE A 58 -17.50 -7.32 -35.11
N ALA A 59 -17.60 -6.24 -35.89
CA ALA A 59 -16.97 -4.98 -35.56
C ALA A 59 -17.45 -4.42 -34.20
N GLY A 60 -18.75 -4.49 -33.94
CA GLY A 60 -19.35 -4.10 -32.66
C GLY A 60 -18.85 -4.93 -31.48
N CYS A 61 -18.79 -6.26 -31.62
CA CYS A 61 -18.27 -7.16 -30.60
C CYS A 61 -16.80 -6.86 -30.27
N VAL A 62 -15.96 -6.66 -31.30
CA VAL A 62 -14.55 -6.31 -31.11
C VAL A 62 -14.42 -4.96 -30.40
N PHE A 63 -15.19 -3.96 -30.80
CA PHE A 63 -15.17 -2.64 -30.18
C PHE A 63 -15.58 -2.68 -28.71
N VAL A 64 -16.71 -3.32 -28.39
CA VAL A 64 -17.21 -3.45 -27.01
C VAL A 64 -16.23 -4.26 -26.15
N GLY A 65 -15.69 -5.35 -26.68
CA GLY A 65 -14.69 -6.18 -25.99
C GLY A 65 -13.42 -5.40 -25.68
N ALA A 66 -12.88 -4.67 -26.65
CA ALA A 66 -11.71 -3.82 -26.47
C ALA A 66 -11.99 -2.72 -25.43
N ALA A 67 -13.10 -1.99 -25.55
CA ALA A 67 -13.47 -0.92 -24.62
C ALA A 67 -13.58 -1.44 -23.17
N ALA A 68 -14.23 -2.59 -22.96
CA ALA A 68 -14.35 -3.22 -21.65
C ALA A 68 -12.98 -3.63 -21.07
N ILE A 69 -12.13 -4.28 -21.88
CA ILE A 69 -10.80 -4.72 -21.45
C ILE A 69 -9.89 -3.54 -21.14
N PHE A 70 -9.85 -2.51 -21.99
CA PHE A 70 -9.03 -1.32 -21.76
C PHE A 70 -9.48 -0.55 -20.52
N THR A 71 -10.79 -0.41 -20.32
CA THR A 71 -11.35 0.25 -19.14
C THR A 71 -11.00 -0.54 -17.88
N ALA A 72 -11.19 -1.87 -17.88
CA ALA A 72 -10.83 -2.73 -16.77
C ALA A 72 -9.32 -2.70 -16.47
N ALA A 73 -8.49 -2.73 -17.51
CA ALA A 73 -7.04 -2.62 -17.38
C ALA A 73 -6.65 -1.29 -16.75
N TYR A 74 -7.17 -0.17 -17.25
CA TYR A 74 -6.90 1.16 -16.71
C TYR A 74 -7.21 1.23 -15.20
N PHE A 75 -8.39 0.80 -14.77
CA PHE A 75 -8.75 0.82 -13.35
C PHE A 75 -7.92 -0.15 -12.51
N CYS A 76 -7.67 -1.38 -12.98
CA CYS A 76 -6.88 -2.36 -12.24
C CYS A 76 -5.42 -1.89 -12.07
N TYR A 77 -4.78 -1.40 -13.12
CA TYR A 77 -3.41 -0.87 -13.05
C TYR A 77 -3.33 0.38 -12.19
N LYS A 78 -4.34 1.26 -12.28
CA LYS A 78 -4.43 2.45 -11.44
C LYS A 78 -4.50 2.06 -9.96
N LEU A 79 -5.39 1.15 -9.59
CA LEU A 79 -5.54 0.68 -8.21
C LEU A 79 -4.31 -0.09 -7.71
N ASP A 80 -3.71 -0.96 -8.56
CA ASP A 80 -2.46 -1.67 -8.27
C ASP A 80 -1.35 -0.66 -7.90
N ARG A 81 -1.12 0.34 -8.75
CA ARG A 81 -0.11 1.38 -8.52
C ARG A 81 -0.39 2.21 -7.26
N ARG A 82 -1.65 2.56 -6.98
CA ARG A 82 -2.02 3.37 -5.80
C ARG A 82 -1.82 2.59 -4.50
N HIS A 83 -2.34 1.36 -4.43
CA HIS A 83 -2.18 0.55 -3.23
C HIS A 83 -0.74 0.09 -3.01
N SER A 84 0.00 -0.23 -4.07
CA SER A 84 1.42 -0.59 -3.96
C SER A 84 2.28 0.55 -3.38
N ARG A 85 1.95 1.82 -3.71
CA ARG A 85 2.71 2.99 -3.25
C ARG A 85 2.27 3.50 -1.88
N PHE A 86 0.97 3.46 -1.57
CA PHE A 86 0.43 4.15 -0.38
C PHE A 86 -0.14 3.23 0.68
N THR A 87 -0.31 1.95 0.39
CA THR A 87 -0.76 0.95 1.38
C THR A 87 0.42 0.10 1.82
N TYR A 88 0.90 0.34 3.03
CA TYR A 88 2.05 -0.35 3.60
C TYR A 88 1.97 -0.32 5.12
N LEU A 89 2.73 -1.22 5.75
CA LEU A 89 2.94 -1.25 7.19
C LEU A 89 4.44 -1.22 7.45
N ASP A 90 4.85 -0.27 8.27
CA ASP A 90 6.23 -0.06 8.67
C ASP A 90 6.35 -0.22 10.18
N ILE A 91 7.36 -0.97 10.63
CA ILE A 91 7.61 -1.24 12.04
C ILE A 91 8.86 -0.47 12.45
N LEU A 92 8.68 0.44 13.38
CA LEU A 92 9.72 1.28 13.96
C LEU A 92 10.05 0.77 15.38
N PRO A 93 11.12 1.26 16.03
CA PRO A 93 11.49 0.80 17.37
C PRO A 93 10.37 0.97 18.42
N ASP A 94 9.70 2.13 18.41
CA ASP A 94 8.72 2.52 19.44
C ASP A 94 7.26 2.36 19.03
N CYS A 95 7.00 2.24 17.73
CA CYS A 95 5.64 2.16 17.20
C CYS A 95 5.63 1.41 15.87
N PHE A 96 4.44 1.11 15.37
CA PHE A 96 4.28 0.76 13.96
C PHE A 96 3.30 1.71 13.29
N VAL A 97 3.52 1.92 12.00
CA VAL A 97 2.77 2.82 11.15
C VAL A 97 2.09 2.00 10.06
N PHE A 98 0.77 2.06 10.00
CA PHE A 98 -0.01 1.47 8.93
C PHE A 98 -0.63 2.59 8.08
N SER A 99 -0.12 2.77 6.86
CA SER A 99 -0.68 3.69 5.88
C SER A 99 -1.64 2.92 4.97
N LEU A 100 -2.85 3.45 4.79
CA LEU A 100 -3.88 2.92 3.90
C LEU A 100 -4.31 3.98 2.88
N TYR A 101 -4.32 3.60 1.61
CA TYR A 101 -4.90 4.45 0.57
C TYR A 101 -6.43 4.55 0.75
N ALA A 102 -6.93 5.76 0.98
CA ALA A 102 -8.35 6.03 1.22
C ALA A 102 -9.08 6.61 0.00
N GLY A 103 -8.34 7.18 -0.96
CA GLY A 103 -8.93 7.68 -2.20
C GLY A 103 -8.08 8.74 -2.88
N GLU A 104 -8.62 9.27 -3.97
CA GLU A 104 -8.07 10.44 -4.65
C GLU A 104 -9.24 11.32 -5.10
N PHE A 105 -9.08 12.63 -4.98
CA PHE A 105 -10.01 13.61 -5.54
C PHE A 105 -9.22 14.64 -6.36
N ARG A 106 -9.96 15.39 -7.17
CA ARG A 106 -9.41 16.50 -7.95
C ARG A 106 -9.94 17.79 -7.36
N ASP A 107 -9.05 18.67 -6.96
CA ASP A 107 -9.39 20.01 -6.51
C ASP A 107 -8.82 21.03 -7.49
N TYR A 108 -9.71 21.67 -8.25
CA TYR A 108 -9.50 22.68 -9.32
C TYR A 108 -8.51 22.35 -10.48
N SER A 109 -7.45 21.57 -10.25
CA SER A 109 -6.51 21.01 -11.21
C SER A 109 -5.51 20.06 -10.53
N GLU A 110 -5.34 20.17 -9.21
CA GLU A 110 -4.45 19.35 -8.43
C GLU A 110 -5.09 18.03 -8.03
N LYS A 111 -4.27 16.98 -8.07
CA LYS A 111 -4.69 15.64 -7.68
C LYS A 111 -4.28 15.41 -6.24
N VAL A 112 -5.26 15.44 -5.35
CA VAL A 112 -5.06 15.20 -3.93
C VAL A 112 -5.27 13.71 -3.63
N ILE A 113 -4.35 13.14 -2.85
CA ILE A 113 -4.38 11.74 -2.45
C ILE A 113 -4.73 11.67 -0.98
N LEU A 114 -5.81 10.96 -0.68
CA LEU A 114 -6.27 10.71 0.67
C LEU A 114 -5.67 9.42 1.21
N ARG A 115 -5.11 9.50 2.41
CA ARG A 115 -4.61 8.35 3.16
C ARG A 115 -5.22 8.33 4.54
N ARG A 116 -5.53 7.13 5.01
CA ARG A 116 -5.78 6.85 6.42
C ARG A 116 -4.50 6.31 7.00
N LEU A 117 -3.94 7.02 7.95
CA LEU A 117 -2.70 6.67 8.62
C LEU A 117 -3.03 6.24 10.05
N TYR A 118 -2.54 5.07 10.42
CA TYR A 118 -2.69 4.53 11.76
C TYR A 118 -1.30 4.45 12.39
N VAL A 119 -1.09 5.17 13.47
CA VAL A 119 0.13 5.10 14.29
C VAL A 119 -0.22 4.41 15.58
N VAL A 120 0.47 3.31 15.87
CA VAL A 120 0.21 2.50 17.05
C VAL A 120 1.50 2.43 17.86
N PRO A 121 1.64 3.22 18.94
CA PRO A 121 2.76 3.12 19.85
C PRO A 121 2.74 1.78 20.58
N PHE A 122 3.89 1.10 20.66
CA PHE A 122 3.99 -0.20 21.34
C PHE A 122 3.71 -0.10 22.84
N SER A 123 3.95 1.06 23.46
CA SER A 123 3.60 1.33 24.86
C SER A 123 2.10 1.17 25.14
N GLY A 124 1.25 1.47 24.17
CA GLY A 124 -0.21 1.41 24.29
C GLY A 124 -0.84 0.12 23.78
N VAL A 125 -0.07 -0.89 23.35
CA VAL A 125 -0.62 -2.13 22.78
C VAL A 125 -0.95 -3.13 23.88
N GLU A 126 -2.24 -3.47 23.98
CA GLU A 126 -2.74 -4.50 24.90
C GLU A 126 -2.61 -5.89 24.28
N GLU A 127 -3.11 -6.07 23.05
CA GLU A 127 -3.19 -7.37 22.40
C GLU A 127 -3.07 -7.25 20.88
N ILE A 128 -2.31 -8.18 20.28
CA ILE A 128 -2.26 -8.42 18.84
C ILE A 128 -2.78 -9.83 18.61
N SER A 129 -3.95 -9.95 17.97
CA SER A 129 -4.61 -11.24 17.77
C SER A 129 -5.00 -11.51 16.32
N ARG A 130 -4.89 -12.78 15.95
CA ARG A 130 -5.29 -13.30 14.64
C ARG A 130 -6.27 -14.46 14.82
N ASP A 131 -7.47 -14.34 14.26
CA ASP A 131 -8.35 -15.50 14.12
C ASP A 131 -7.97 -16.27 12.85
N GLY A 132 -7.06 -17.23 13.01
CA GLY A 132 -6.55 -18.05 11.92
C GLY A 132 -7.57 -18.99 11.27
N ARG A 133 -8.73 -19.24 11.90
CA ARG A 133 -9.72 -20.20 11.41
C ARG A 133 -10.82 -19.53 10.59
N ASN A 134 -11.33 -18.39 11.07
CA ASN A 134 -12.41 -17.67 10.39
C ASN A 134 -11.90 -16.53 9.49
N SER A 135 -10.79 -15.89 9.86
CA SER A 135 -10.27 -14.71 9.14
C SER A 135 -8.74 -14.73 9.01
N PRO A 136 -8.18 -15.66 8.21
CA PRO A 136 -6.72 -15.84 8.10
C PRO A 136 -5.98 -14.66 7.45
N PHE A 137 -6.72 -13.69 6.90
CA PHE A 137 -6.23 -12.48 6.26
C PHE A 137 -6.44 -11.22 7.12
N ALA A 138 -7.10 -11.36 8.28
CA ALA A 138 -7.33 -10.27 9.21
C ALA A 138 -6.33 -10.32 10.36
N LEU A 139 -5.92 -9.16 10.83
CA LEU A 139 -5.14 -8.96 12.04
C LEU A 139 -5.86 -7.89 12.88
N ASN A 140 -6.09 -8.18 14.16
CA ASN A 140 -6.66 -7.24 15.09
C ASN A 140 -5.58 -6.77 16.05
N VAL A 141 -5.51 -5.45 16.26
CA VAL A 141 -4.68 -4.83 17.29
C VAL A 141 -5.61 -4.07 18.22
N ARG A 142 -5.45 -4.28 19.53
CA ARG A 142 -6.14 -3.54 20.60
C ARG A 142 -5.14 -2.70 21.38
N GLY A 143 -5.52 -1.47 21.69
CA GLY A 143 -4.66 -0.53 22.39
C GLY A 143 -4.93 0.92 21.99
N GLU A 144 -4.01 1.80 22.33
CA GLU A 144 -4.09 3.21 21.96
C GLU A 144 -3.66 3.43 20.50
N ILE A 145 -4.61 3.43 19.56
CA ILE A 145 -4.32 3.69 18.14
C ILE A 145 -4.62 5.14 17.80
N ARG A 146 -3.68 5.82 17.14
CA ARG A 146 -3.87 7.17 16.60
C ARG A 146 -4.20 7.07 15.11
N CYS A 147 -5.37 7.55 14.72
CA CYS A 147 -5.84 7.55 13.35
C CYS A 147 -5.84 8.97 12.78
N TYR A 148 -5.23 9.14 11.62
CA TYR A 148 -5.18 10.39 10.89
C TYR A 148 -5.77 10.20 9.50
N LEU A 149 -6.55 11.18 9.03
CA LEU A 149 -6.93 11.29 7.63
C LEU A 149 -6.10 12.41 7.02
N CYS A 150 -5.15 12.08 6.15
CA CYS A 150 -4.20 13.04 5.62
C CYS A 150 -4.25 13.15 4.10
N GLU A 151 -4.05 14.39 3.64
CA GLU A 151 -4.01 14.78 2.24
C GLU A 151 -2.55 14.93 1.80
N THR A 152 -1.90 13.82 1.44
CA THR A 152 -0.49 13.89 1.05
C THR A 152 -0.07 12.84 0.03
N ASP A 153 0.77 13.25 -0.93
CA ASP A 153 1.51 12.32 -1.81
C ASP A 153 2.85 11.88 -1.18
N ARG A 154 3.34 12.55 -0.14
CA ARG A 154 4.62 12.25 0.52
C ARG A 154 4.43 12.22 2.03
N LEU A 155 4.46 11.01 2.59
CA LEU A 155 4.52 10.83 4.04
C LEU A 155 5.98 10.61 4.40
N GLY A 156 6.55 11.55 5.14
CA GLY A 156 7.90 11.50 5.67
C GLY A 156 7.85 11.47 7.18
N TYR A 157 8.63 10.56 7.76
CA TYR A 157 8.86 10.47 9.19
C TYR A 157 10.26 9.91 9.43
N HIS A 158 10.84 10.28 10.55
CA HIS A 158 12.16 9.84 10.97
C HIS A 158 12.15 9.38 12.43
N VAL A 159 13.15 8.58 12.79
CA VAL A 159 13.39 8.15 14.16
C VAL A 159 14.48 9.06 14.72
N ASP A 160 14.21 9.69 15.86
CA ASP A 160 15.18 10.56 16.54
C ASP A 160 16.25 9.76 17.29
N GLU A 161 17.24 10.44 17.88
CA GLU A 161 18.32 9.80 18.65
C GLU A 161 17.81 9.02 19.87
N ASP A 162 16.57 9.27 20.29
CA ASP A 162 15.92 8.62 21.41
C ASP A 162 14.99 7.46 21.01
N ASP A 163 15.06 7.02 19.75
CA ASP A 163 14.23 5.96 19.14
C ASP A 163 12.73 6.34 19.01
N HIS A 164 12.39 7.61 19.22
CA HIS A 164 11.03 8.11 19.03
C HIS A 164 10.77 8.49 17.58
N MET A 165 9.60 8.12 17.10
CA MET A 165 9.12 8.49 15.77
C MET A 165 8.58 9.92 15.76
N ARG A 166 9.03 10.73 14.79
CA ARG A 166 8.51 12.08 14.52
C ARG A 166 8.13 12.22 13.06
N PHE A 167 7.03 12.91 12.80
CA PHE A 167 6.64 13.24 11.44
C PHE A 167 7.43 14.46 10.93
N ASP A 168 7.73 14.47 9.64
CA ASP A 168 8.33 15.66 9.03
C ASP A 168 7.31 16.82 8.97
N SER A 169 6.00 16.49 9.00
CA SER A 169 4.93 17.47 9.10
C SER A 169 4.55 17.69 10.56
N PRO A 170 4.75 18.90 11.13
CA PRO A 170 4.42 19.20 12.52
C PRO A 170 2.91 19.10 12.80
N GLU A 171 2.07 19.23 11.77
CA GLU A 171 0.62 19.09 11.89
C GLU A 171 0.20 17.69 12.35
N LEU A 172 0.94 16.64 11.97
CA LEU A 172 0.67 15.27 12.37
C LEU A 172 1.15 14.96 13.80
N ASP A 173 2.15 15.68 14.28
CA ASP A 173 2.69 15.54 15.64
C ASP A 173 1.88 16.34 16.67
N GLU A 174 1.41 17.55 16.32
CA GLU A 174 0.83 18.49 17.29
C GLU A 174 -0.70 18.42 17.41
N ARG A 175 -1.45 18.04 16.36
CA ARG A 175 -2.93 18.02 16.36
C ARG A 175 -3.51 16.90 15.49
N GLY A 176 -4.80 16.60 15.68
CA GLY A 176 -5.62 16.04 14.60
C GLY A 176 -5.71 14.51 14.46
N PHE A 177 -5.38 13.72 15.49
CA PHE A 177 -5.70 12.29 15.47
C PHE A 177 -6.98 11.94 16.22
N GLU A 178 -7.73 11.00 15.63
CA GLU A 178 -8.79 10.27 16.30
C GLU A 178 -8.17 9.10 17.06
N LYS A 179 -8.51 8.96 18.34
CA LYS A 179 -8.12 7.78 19.13
C LYS A 179 -9.08 6.63 18.83
N LEU A 180 -8.52 5.47 18.49
CA LEU A 180 -9.26 4.23 18.28
C LEU A 180 -8.75 3.18 19.26
N ASP A 181 -9.65 2.38 19.81
CA ASP A 181 -9.29 1.29 20.73
C ASP A 181 -8.92 0.00 19.98
N ARG A 182 -9.34 -0.11 18.71
CA ARG A 182 -9.17 -1.30 17.89
C ARG A 182 -8.87 -0.97 16.44
N LEU A 183 -7.83 -1.61 15.91
CA LEU A 183 -7.44 -1.58 14.50
C LEU A 183 -7.63 -2.96 13.89
N CYS A 184 -8.36 -3.03 12.77
CA CYS A 184 -8.49 -4.25 11.99
C CYS A 184 -7.79 -4.06 10.64
N ILE A 185 -6.74 -4.85 10.40
CA ILE A 185 -6.00 -4.88 9.14
C ILE A 185 -6.45 -6.13 8.39
N ASP A 186 -7.28 -5.98 7.35
CA ASP A 186 -7.84 -7.12 6.60
C ASP A 186 -7.58 -7.04 5.10
N GLY A 187 -7.17 -8.17 4.51
CA GLY A 187 -7.17 -8.37 3.05
C GLY A 187 -6.13 -7.55 2.27
N TRP A 188 -5.20 -6.88 2.96
CA TRP A 188 -4.14 -6.06 2.35
C TRP A 188 -2.78 -6.74 2.31
N PHE A 189 -2.41 -7.58 3.28
CA PHE A 189 -1.07 -8.18 3.39
C PHE A 189 -1.05 -9.69 3.09
N GLY A 190 -2.09 -10.21 2.42
CA GLY A 190 -2.23 -11.66 2.25
C GLY A 190 -2.34 -12.37 3.60
N ARG A 191 -1.67 -13.52 3.77
CA ARG A 191 -1.72 -14.28 5.04
C ARG A 191 -1.01 -13.50 6.15
N THR A 192 -1.76 -13.06 7.16
CA THR A 192 -1.27 -12.19 8.25
C THR A 192 -0.40 -12.90 9.29
N LYS A 193 -0.12 -14.20 9.16
CA LYS A 193 0.72 -14.96 10.10
C LYS A 193 2.14 -14.41 10.24
N HIS A 194 2.75 -14.00 9.12
CA HIS A 194 4.09 -13.42 9.15
C HIS A 194 4.09 -12.02 9.77
N LEU A 195 3.04 -11.23 9.47
CA LEU A 195 2.84 -9.89 10.02
C LEU A 195 2.66 -9.93 11.54
N GLU A 196 1.80 -10.82 12.04
CA GLU A 196 1.57 -11.07 13.47
C GLU A 196 2.89 -11.44 14.18
N LYS A 197 3.65 -12.38 13.61
CA LYS A 197 4.92 -12.81 14.18
C LYS A 197 5.95 -11.68 14.24
N ALA A 198 6.01 -10.84 13.20
CA ALA A 198 6.91 -9.69 13.18
C ALA A 198 6.49 -8.65 14.24
N LEU A 199 5.21 -8.29 14.31
CA LEU A 199 4.72 -7.32 15.29
C LEU A 199 4.92 -7.79 16.73
N ASN A 200 4.63 -9.05 17.03
CA ASN A 200 4.87 -9.61 18.37
C ASN A 200 6.37 -9.63 18.71
N PHE A 201 7.24 -9.96 17.74
CA PHE A 201 8.68 -9.93 17.94
C PHE A 201 9.18 -8.52 18.29
N TYR A 202 8.74 -7.49 17.56
CA TYR A 202 9.16 -6.11 17.84
C TYR A 202 8.53 -5.55 19.12
N LEU A 203 7.31 -5.94 19.45
CA LEU A 203 6.66 -5.61 20.72
C LEU A 203 7.38 -6.24 21.91
N GLU A 204 7.83 -7.49 21.79
CA GLU A 204 8.70 -8.13 22.79
C GLU A 204 10.05 -7.42 22.90
N GLN A 205 10.66 -7.03 21.77
CA GLN A 205 11.90 -6.25 21.79
C GLN A 205 11.72 -4.93 22.53
N TYR A 206 10.66 -4.18 22.22
CA TYR A 206 10.33 -2.91 22.89
C TYR A 206 10.17 -3.08 24.40
N ARG A 207 9.43 -4.11 24.84
CA ARG A 207 9.26 -4.43 26.27
C ARG A 207 10.55 -4.82 26.98
N ASN A 208 11.54 -5.32 26.23
CA ASN A 208 12.85 -5.70 26.75
C ASN A 208 13.87 -4.55 26.70
N ILE A 209 13.53 -3.39 26.12
CA ILE A 209 14.39 -2.21 26.16
C ILE A 209 14.44 -1.73 27.61
N PRO A 210 15.63 -1.72 28.26
CA PRO A 210 15.74 -1.20 29.61
C PRO A 210 15.38 0.28 29.59
N GLU A 211 14.49 0.71 30.50
CA GLU A 211 14.19 2.13 30.68
C GLU A 211 15.51 2.91 30.83
N LYS A 212 15.75 3.85 29.90
CA LYS A 212 16.92 4.74 29.98
C LYS A 212 16.86 5.43 31.34
N LYS A 213 17.77 5.07 32.25
CA LYS A 213 17.87 5.74 33.56
C LYS A 213 18.00 7.24 33.30
N PRO A 214 17.27 8.10 34.04
CA PRO A 214 17.45 9.54 33.91
C PRO A 214 18.92 9.86 34.13
N PHE A 215 19.50 10.60 33.20
CA PHE A 215 20.92 10.94 33.24
C PHE A 215 21.22 11.68 34.54
N ASN A 216 21.91 11.00 35.47
CA ASN A 216 22.28 11.61 36.73
C ASN A 216 23.53 12.47 36.52
N ILE A 217 23.33 13.79 36.45
CA ILE A 217 24.40 14.78 36.26
C ILE A 217 25.52 14.60 37.30
N ALA A 218 25.19 14.10 38.51
CA ALA A 218 26.14 13.85 39.59
C ALA A 218 27.12 12.69 39.33
N GLU A 219 26.79 11.75 38.45
CA GLU A 219 27.67 10.61 38.08
C GLU A 219 28.45 10.87 36.78
N HIS A 220 28.24 12.02 36.14
CA HIS A 220 28.90 12.34 34.88
C HIS A 220 30.35 12.78 35.09
N ILE A 221 31.28 11.83 34.97
CA ILE A 221 32.70 12.14 34.78
C ILE A 221 32.89 12.54 33.32
N THR A 222 33.09 13.84 33.07
CA THR A 222 33.50 14.34 31.75
C THR A 222 34.84 13.72 31.36
N ARG A 223 34.82 12.59 30.62
CA ARG A 223 36.00 12.16 29.88
C ARG A 223 36.22 13.18 28.78
N LYS A 224 37.33 13.93 28.82
CA LYS A 224 37.79 14.72 27.68
C LYS A 224 37.81 13.81 26.46
N GLN A 225 36.88 14.01 25.52
CA GLN A 225 36.94 13.35 24.23
C GLN A 225 38.31 13.69 23.62
N LYS A 226 39.08 12.66 23.26
CA LYS A 226 40.26 12.87 22.43
C LYS A 226 39.76 13.53 21.14
N LYS A 227 40.23 14.74 20.86
CA LYS A 227 39.97 15.42 19.58
C LYS A 227 40.33 14.44 18.46
N ARG A 228 39.34 14.03 17.67
CA ARG A 228 39.61 13.30 16.43
C ARG A 228 40.43 14.25 15.55
N PRO A 229 41.49 13.76 14.87
CA PRO A 229 42.16 14.57 13.86
C PRO A 229 41.14 14.90 12.78
N THR A 230 40.87 16.20 12.60
CA THR A 230 40.04 16.73 11.53
C THR A 230 40.90 16.88 10.27
N THR A 231 40.27 16.74 9.10
CA THR A 231 40.92 16.89 7.81
C THR A 231 40.47 18.22 7.20
N SER A 232 41.31 18.90 6.43
CA SER A 232 40.90 20.12 5.72
C SER A 232 39.90 19.86 4.59
N ASN A 233 39.53 18.60 4.34
CA ASN A 233 38.59 18.21 3.29
C ASN A 233 37.18 17.99 3.88
N PRO A 234 36.21 18.89 3.62
CA PRO A 234 34.86 18.82 4.19
C PRO A 234 34.08 17.57 3.75
N LEU A 235 34.43 16.97 2.62
CA LEU A 235 33.74 15.80 2.07
C LEU A 235 34.04 14.50 2.85
N LEU A 236 35.14 14.46 3.60
CA LEU A 236 35.52 13.31 4.44
C LEU A 236 34.98 13.43 5.88
N GLU A 237 34.49 14.61 6.26
CA GLU A 237 33.94 14.89 7.59
C GLU A 237 32.41 14.81 7.66
N ALA A 238 31.74 14.80 6.50
CA ALA A 238 30.30 14.64 6.44
C ALA A 238 29.92 13.22 6.91
N PRO A 239 29.02 13.07 7.91
CA PRO A 239 28.42 11.77 8.20
C PRO A 239 27.66 11.31 6.95
N SER A 240 28.19 10.30 6.27
CA SER A 240 27.60 9.76 5.05
C SER A 240 26.36 8.91 5.36
N TYR A 241 25.29 9.57 5.77
CA TYR A 241 23.96 8.98 5.83
C TYR A 241 22.91 9.98 5.32
N ASP A 242 23.11 10.42 4.07
CA ASP A 242 22.11 11.19 3.35
C ASP A 242 21.37 10.24 2.39
N ARG A 243 20.31 9.58 2.89
CA ARG A 243 19.37 8.85 2.03
C ARG A 243 18.39 9.85 1.42
N ASN A 244 18.87 10.61 0.45
CA ASN A 244 17.99 11.39 -0.42
C ASN A 244 17.31 10.45 -1.43
N TRP A 245 16.00 10.26 -1.27
CA TRP A 245 15.17 9.59 -2.26
C TRP A 245 14.86 10.56 -3.42
N LYS A 246 15.34 10.22 -4.61
CA LYS A 246 14.81 10.72 -5.89
C LYS A 246 13.80 9.72 -6.45
#